data_AF-A0A0A1GZD8-F1
#
_entry.id   AF-A0A0A1GZD8-F1
#
_cell.length_a   1.000
_cell.length_b   1.000
_cell.length_c   1.000
_cell.angle_alpha   90.00
_cell.angle_beta   90.00
_cell.angle_gamma   90.00
#
_symmetry.space_group_name_H-M   'P 1'
#
loop_
_entity.id
_entity.type
_entity.pdbx_description
1 polymer ?
#
loop_
_entity_poly.entity_id
_entity_poly.type
_entity_poly.pdbx_seq_one_letter_code
_entity_poly.pdbx_strand_id
1 'polypeptide(L)'
;MTLSENGYSYDHWMDLLTNAIDHTLVESRIDLNYGDNRLLRNKQLDHASAEWERIKFFEQHEPNVNDLVKAIDYFVAELPQFEFGKRREFRLALEHEQNVKEWLGNTKFREEDRQYILDRELHLAEEFFTNDDKYDLYSELDYRGYTQVRLRQLFDRFRNDYPKFYQCYELDHNYQKNNHLAILQQNSVANLATKLKW
;
A
#
# COMPACT_ATOMS: atom_id res chain seq x y z
N MET A 1 2.68 -36.06 18.20
CA MET A 1 2.09 -35.83 16.88
C MET A 1 2.15 -34.34 16.60
N THR A 2 3.21 -33.93 15.93
CA THR A 2 3.35 -32.58 15.37
C THR A 2 2.54 -32.51 14.07
N LEU A 3 2.04 -31.33 13.70
CA LEU A 3 1.30 -31.05 12.45
C LEU A 3 2.01 -31.48 11.14
N SER A 4 3.19 -32.09 11.24
CA SER A 4 4.05 -32.54 10.15
C SER A 4 3.75 -33.95 9.60
N GLU A 5 2.84 -34.72 10.21
CA GLU A 5 2.57 -36.12 9.81
C GLU A 5 1.24 -36.34 9.08
N ASN A 6 0.32 -35.37 9.11
CA ASN A 6 -0.94 -35.44 8.37
C ASN A 6 -0.84 -34.45 7.20
N GLY A 7 -0.87 -34.94 5.97
CA GLY A 7 -0.89 -34.07 4.80
C GLY A 7 -2.22 -33.35 4.65
N TYR A 8 -2.30 -32.47 3.65
CA TYR A 8 -3.45 -31.63 3.39
C TYR A 8 -4.49 -32.37 2.54
N SER A 9 -5.72 -32.46 3.04
CA SER A 9 -6.86 -32.87 2.23
C SER A 9 -7.08 -31.90 1.08
N TYR A 10 -7.81 -32.33 0.04
CA TYR A 10 -8.12 -31.47 -1.11
C TYR A 10 -8.79 -30.16 -0.69
N ASP A 11 -9.81 -30.25 0.16
CA ASP A 11 -10.55 -29.07 0.62
C ASP A 11 -9.66 -28.11 1.39
N HIS A 12 -8.80 -28.63 2.28
CA HIS A 12 -7.90 -27.79 3.08
C HIS A 12 -6.80 -27.15 2.21
N TRP A 13 -6.26 -27.89 1.25
CA TRP A 13 -5.30 -27.40 0.28
C TRP A 13 -5.88 -26.26 -0.57
N MET A 14 -7.07 -26.48 -1.14
CA MET A 14 -7.73 -25.50 -1.99
C MET A 14 -8.14 -24.26 -1.21
N ASP A 15 -8.63 -24.42 0.03
CA ASP A 15 -8.98 -23.28 0.89
C ASP A 15 -7.74 -22.42 1.22
N LEU A 16 -6.62 -23.05 1.63
CA LEU A 16 -5.38 -22.34 1.92
C LEU A 16 -4.86 -21.55 0.71
N LEU A 17 -4.76 -22.18 -0.45
CA LEU A 17 -4.21 -21.52 -1.65
C LEU A 17 -5.15 -20.47 -2.20
N THR A 18 -6.47 -20.71 -2.17
CA THR A 18 -7.45 -19.71 -2.61
C THR A 18 -7.36 -18.45 -1.76
N ASN A 19 -7.35 -18.61 -0.43
CA ASN A 19 -7.26 -17.48 0.49
C ASN A 19 -5.91 -16.75 0.36
N ALA A 20 -4.80 -17.48 0.21
CA ALA A 20 -3.49 -16.88 0.02
C ALA A 20 -3.42 -16.07 -1.28
N ILE A 21 -3.89 -16.65 -2.40
CA ILE A 21 -3.94 -15.97 -3.70
C ILE A 21 -4.81 -14.72 -3.60
N ASP A 22 -6.05 -14.83 -3.12
CA ASP A 22 -6.96 -13.70 -3.04
C ASP A 22 -6.40 -12.59 -2.13
N HIS A 23 -5.84 -12.95 -0.98
CA HIS A 23 -5.20 -12.00 -0.08
C HIS A 23 -4.04 -11.27 -0.76
N THR A 24 -3.11 -11.99 -1.39
CA THR A 24 -1.98 -11.39 -2.09
C THR A 24 -2.42 -10.51 -3.24
N LEU A 25 -3.43 -10.90 -4.01
CA LEU A 25 -3.96 -10.08 -5.10
C LEU A 25 -4.59 -8.78 -4.58
N VAL A 26 -5.34 -8.85 -3.47
CA VAL A 26 -5.90 -7.67 -2.80
C VAL A 26 -4.81 -6.75 -2.26
N GLU A 27 -3.83 -7.29 -1.52
CA GLU A 27 -2.69 -6.51 -1.02
C GLU A 27 -1.88 -5.86 -2.14
N SER A 28 -1.72 -6.59 -3.25
CA SER A 28 -1.03 -6.09 -4.45
C SER A 28 -1.88 -5.12 -5.27
N ARG A 29 -3.09 -4.77 -4.80
CA ARG A 29 -4.05 -3.86 -5.46
C ARG A 29 -4.39 -4.30 -6.89
N ILE A 30 -4.60 -5.61 -7.07
CA ILE A 30 -4.98 -6.21 -8.37
C ILE A 30 -6.51 -6.27 -8.45
N ASP A 31 -7.08 -5.54 -9.40
CA ASP A 31 -8.52 -5.61 -9.71
C ASP A 31 -8.83 -6.85 -10.55
N LEU A 32 -9.48 -7.82 -9.94
CA LEU A 32 -9.90 -9.06 -10.61
C LEU A 32 -10.93 -8.83 -11.73
N ASN A 33 -11.71 -7.75 -11.67
CA ASN A 33 -12.74 -7.48 -12.68
C ASN A 33 -12.18 -6.83 -13.95
N TYR A 34 -10.90 -6.48 -13.97
CA TYR A 34 -10.28 -5.82 -15.10
C TYR A 34 -9.46 -6.78 -15.95
N GLY A 35 -9.63 -6.67 -17.27
CA GLY A 35 -8.94 -7.50 -18.26
C GLY A 35 -9.13 -8.99 -17.98
N ASP A 36 -8.04 -9.75 -18.09
CA ASP A 36 -8.03 -11.19 -17.88
C ASP A 36 -7.66 -11.60 -16.45
N ASN A 37 -7.61 -10.67 -15.48
CA ASN A 37 -7.12 -10.97 -14.12
C ASN A 37 -7.96 -12.05 -13.42
N ARG A 38 -9.29 -12.07 -13.62
CA ARG A 38 -10.14 -13.17 -13.13
C ARG A 38 -9.79 -14.51 -13.77
N LEU A 39 -9.48 -14.52 -15.06
CA LEU A 39 -9.07 -15.73 -15.78
C LEU A 39 -7.69 -16.20 -15.31
N LEU A 40 -6.74 -15.28 -15.12
CA LEU A 40 -5.43 -15.58 -14.56
C LEU A 40 -5.56 -16.16 -13.15
N ARG A 41 -6.39 -15.56 -12.29
CA ARG A 41 -6.68 -16.08 -10.94
C ARG A 41 -7.25 -17.50 -10.99
N ASN A 42 -8.23 -17.74 -11.86
CA ASN A 42 -8.78 -19.08 -12.03
C ASN A 42 -7.74 -20.08 -12.55
N LYS A 43 -6.87 -19.68 -13.48
CA LYS A 43 -5.75 -20.52 -13.94
C LYS A 43 -4.80 -20.91 -12.82
N GLN A 44 -4.55 -20.01 -11.86
CA GLN A 44 -3.76 -20.33 -10.67
C GLN A 44 -4.46 -21.35 -9.76
N LEU A 45 -5.78 -21.25 -9.60
CA LEU A 45 -6.56 -22.25 -8.85
C LEU A 45 -6.63 -23.60 -9.56
N ASP A 46 -6.76 -23.61 -10.89
CA ASP A 46 -6.73 -24.83 -11.69
C ASP A 46 -5.36 -25.52 -11.54
N HIS A 47 -4.27 -24.74 -11.54
CA HIS A 47 -2.93 -25.25 -11.26
C HIS A 47 -2.83 -25.84 -9.85
N ALA A 48 -3.30 -25.13 -8.83
CA ALA A 48 -3.33 -25.63 -7.45
C ALA A 48 -4.11 -26.95 -7.33
N SER A 49 -5.27 -27.05 -7.98
CA SER A 49 -6.07 -28.28 -8.00
C SER A 49 -5.32 -29.42 -8.69
N ALA A 50 -4.70 -29.16 -9.84
CA ALA A 50 -3.94 -30.15 -10.59
C ALA A 50 -2.70 -30.64 -9.83
N GLU A 51 -2.00 -29.75 -9.11
CA GLU A 51 -0.86 -30.13 -8.27
C GLU A 51 -1.28 -31.05 -7.12
N TRP A 52 -2.43 -30.78 -6.48
CA TRP A 52 -2.95 -31.68 -5.45
C TRP A 52 -3.19 -33.09 -6.00
N GLU A 53 -3.85 -33.19 -7.16
CA GLU A 53 -4.11 -34.47 -7.84
C GLU A 53 -2.80 -35.16 -8.23
N ARG A 54 -1.83 -34.41 -8.76
CA ARG A 54 -0.51 -34.91 -9.15
C ARG A 54 0.19 -35.55 -7.95
N ILE A 55 0.24 -34.86 -6.82
CA ILE A 55 0.88 -35.35 -5.60
C ILE A 55 0.13 -36.58 -5.05
N LYS A 56 -1.20 -36.50 -4.94
CA LYS A 56 -2.00 -37.57 -4.35
C LYS A 56 -1.95 -38.87 -5.17
N PHE A 57 -2.07 -38.77 -6.48
CA PHE A 57 -2.23 -39.96 -7.34
C PHE A 57 -0.93 -40.45 -7.96
N PHE A 58 0.04 -39.57 -8.22
CA PHE A 58 1.31 -39.95 -8.86
C PHE A 58 2.45 -40.06 -7.87
N GLU A 59 2.57 -39.13 -6.91
CA GLU A 59 3.60 -39.19 -5.86
C GLU A 59 3.16 -40.02 -4.65
N GLN A 60 1.89 -40.40 -4.61
CA GLN A 60 1.31 -41.36 -3.66
C GLN A 60 1.40 -40.93 -2.19
N HIS A 61 1.35 -39.62 -1.92
CA HIS A 61 1.20 -39.08 -0.57
C HIS A 61 0.23 -37.90 -0.54
N GLU A 62 -0.15 -37.46 0.65
CA GLU A 62 -0.90 -36.19 0.78
C GLU A 62 0.06 -35.02 0.72
N PRO A 63 -0.31 -33.90 0.06
CA PRO A 63 0.53 -32.72 0.01
C PRO A 63 0.93 -32.27 1.41
N ASN A 64 2.20 -31.94 1.60
CA ASN A 64 2.70 -31.44 2.86
C ASN A 64 3.14 -29.97 2.70
N VAL A 65 3.78 -29.43 3.74
CA VAL A 65 4.26 -28.04 3.76
C VAL A 65 5.22 -27.75 2.60
N ASN A 66 6.10 -28.68 2.24
CA ASN A 66 7.05 -28.46 1.14
C ASN A 66 6.33 -28.34 -0.21
N ASP A 67 5.25 -29.10 -0.40
CA ASP A 67 4.46 -29.03 -1.64
C ASP A 67 3.64 -27.75 -1.70
N LEU A 68 3.11 -27.31 -0.55
CA LEU A 68 2.43 -26.02 -0.43
C LEU A 68 3.38 -24.86 -0.79
N VAL A 69 4.63 -24.90 -0.30
CA VAL A 69 5.65 -23.90 -0.64
C VAL A 69 5.90 -23.87 -2.15
N LYS A 70 6.04 -25.02 -2.81
CA LYS A 70 6.23 -25.07 -4.27
C LYS A 70 5.04 -24.47 -5.04
N ALA A 71 3.81 -24.75 -4.62
CA ALA A 71 2.61 -24.19 -5.24
C ALA A 71 2.55 -22.66 -5.06
N ILE A 72 2.96 -22.15 -3.89
CA ILE A 72 3.07 -20.71 -3.63
C ILE A 72 4.18 -20.08 -4.48
N ASP A 73 5.36 -20.72 -4.57
CA ASP A 73 6.48 -20.22 -5.38
C ASP A 73 6.08 -20.08 -6.86
N TYR A 74 5.28 -21.03 -7.38
CA TYR A 74 4.70 -20.93 -8.71
C TYR A 74 3.79 -19.70 -8.85
N PHE A 75 2.88 -19.48 -7.91
CA PHE A 75 2.01 -18.30 -7.92
C PHE A 75 2.82 -16.99 -7.86
N VAL A 76 3.83 -16.91 -7.00
CA VAL A 76 4.70 -15.73 -6.87
C VAL A 76 5.43 -15.44 -8.19
N ALA A 77 5.91 -16.48 -8.89
CA ALA A 77 6.54 -16.32 -10.21
C ALA A 77 5.57 -15.80 -11.28
N GLU A 78 4.29 -16.12 -11.18
CA GLU A 78 3.24 -15.68 -12.11
C GLU A 78 2.62 -14.32 -11.74
N LEU A 79 2.85 -13.81 -10.52
CA LEU A 79 2.30 -12.54 -10.04
C LEU A 79 2.52 -11.35 -11.00
N PRO A 80 3.69 -11.19 -11.67
CA PRO A 80 3.89 -10.12 -12.65
C PRO A 80 2.88 -10.13 -13.81
N GLN A 81 2.30 -11.28 -14.17
CA GLN A 81 1.29 -11.36 -15.23
C GLN A 81 0.02 -10.58 -14.85
N PHE A 82 -0.36 -10.61 -13.57
CA PHE A 82 -1.48 -9.85 -13.06
C PHE A 82 -1.19 -8.34 -13.04
N GLU A 83 0.08 -7.94 -12.87
CA GLU A 83 0.47 -6.54 -12.85
C GLU A 83 0.36 -5.86 -14.21
N PHE A 84 0.63 -6.59 -15.30
CA PHE A 84 0.35 -6.11 -16.66
C PHE A 84 -1.14 -5.87 -16.90
N GLY A 85 -1.98 -6.65 -16.21
CA GLY A 85 -3.42 -6.49 -16.16
C GLY A 85 -3.90 -5.49 -15.10
N LYS A 86 -3.06 -4.68 -14.43
CA LYS A 86 -3.60 -3.66 -13.49
C LYS A 86 -4.28 -2.52 -14.26
N ARG A 87 -5.42 -2.04 -13.73
CA ARG A 87 -6.01 -0.77 -14.21
C ARG A 87 -4.96 0.33 -14.16
N ARG A 88 -4.92 1.16 -15.19
CA ARG A 88 -3.99 2.30 -15.25
C ARG A 88 -4.17 3.22 -14.04
N GLU A 89 -5.41 3.41 -13.62
CA GLU A 89 -5.90 4.16 -12.47
C GLU A 89 -5.25 3.72 -11.16
N PHE A 90 -5.16 2.42 -10.89
CA PHE A 90 -4.47 1.91 -9.70
C PHE A 90 -2.97 2.17 -9.75
N ARG A 91 -2.32 2.04 -10.92
CA ARG A 91 -0.90 2.41 -11.06
C ARG A 91 -0.66 3.89 -10.77
N LEU A 92 -1.58 4.75 -11.20
CA LEU A 92 -1.53 6.18 -10.91
C LEU A 92 -1.79 6.48 -9.42
N ALA A 93 -2.73 5.77 -8.79
CA ALA A 93 -2.98 5.90 -7.35
C ALA A 93 -1.75 5.51 -6.51
N LEU A 94 -1.02 4.45 -6.89
CA LEU A 94 0.25 4.08 -6.24
C LEU A 94 1.36 5.13 -6.46
N GLU A 95 1.42 5.74 -7.65
CA GLU A 95 2.35 6.86 -7.90
C GLU A 95 1.96 8.10 -7.05
N HIS A 96 0.67 8.33 -6.81
CA HIS A 96 0.19 9.35 -5.88
C HIS A 96 0.67 9.08 -4.46
N GLU A 97 0.45 7.85 -3.95
CA GLU A 97 0.89 7.42 -2.63
C GLU A 97 2.39 7.66 -2.43
N GLN A 98 3.22 7.32 -3.42
CA GLN A 98 4.67 7.56 -3.36
C GLN A 98 5.01 9.06 -3.27
N ASN A 99 4.33 9.91 -4.03
CA ASN A 99 4.51 11.37 -3.94
C ASN A 99 4.09 11.92 -2.56
N VAL A 100 2.99 11.42 -1.99
CA VAL A 100 2.54 11.77 -0.63
C VAL A 100 3.58 11.30 0.40
N LYS A 101 4.12 10.08 0.24
CA LYS A 101 5.15 9.53 1.12
C LYS A 101 6.42 10.38 1.12
N GLU A 102 6.87 10.83 -0.05
CA GLU A 102 8.01 11.74 -0.17
C GLU A 102 7.74 13.10 0.49
N TRP A 103 6.52 13.62 0.35
CA TRP A 103 6.09 14.84 1.05
C TRP A 103 6.04 14.65 2.58
N LEU A 104 5.48 13.54 3.07
CA LEU A 104 5.47 13.15 4.49
C LEU A 104 6.89 12.96 5.04
N GLY A 105 7.85 12.54 4.20
CA GLY A 105 9.27 12.45 4.55
C GLY A 105 9.90 13.82 4.88
N ASN A 106 9.40 14.89 4.25
CA ASN A 106 9.87 16.27 4.47
C ASN A 106 9.20 16.96 5.67
N THR A 107 8.34 16.26 6.40
CA THR A 107 7.48 16.77 7.47
C THR A 107 7.50 15.84 8.69
N LYS A 108 7.25 16.39 9.89
CA LYS A 108 7.30 15.61 11.15
C LYS A 108 5.90 15.15 11.53
N PHE A 109 5.53 13.93 11.13
CA PHE A 109 4.32 13.21 11.54
C PHE A 109 4.67 12.01 12.44
N ARG A 110 3.75 11.57 13.31
CA ARG A 110 3.86 10.29 14.03
C ARG A 110 3.65 9.13 13.04
N GLU A 111 4.23 7.97 13.31
CA GLU A 111 4.17 6.84 12.37
C GLU A 111 2.74 6.34 12.10
N GLU A 112 1.92 6.25 13.15
CA GLU A 112 0.51 5.84 13.03
C GLU A 112 -0.29 6.82 12.16
N ASP A 113 -0.03 8.13 12.32
CA ASP A 113 -0.67 9.19 11.53
C ASP A 113 -0.18 9.17 10.08
N ARG A 114 1.09 8.82 9.83
CA ARG A 114 1.64 8.68 8.47
C ARG A 114 0.93 7.58 7.70
N GLN A 115 0.78 6.39 8.29
CA GLN A 115 0.12 5.28 7.63
C GLN A 115 -1.35 5.61 7.31
N TYR A 116 -2.06 6.21 8.27
CA TYR A 116 -3.44 6.63 8.07
C TYR A 116 -3.58 7.69 6.96
N ILE A 117 -2.66 8.67 6.88
CA ILE A 117 -2.66 9.65 5.80
C ILE A 117 -2.40 8.95 4.45
N LEU A 118 -1.41 8.06 4.36
CA LEU A 118 -1.10 7.33 3.12
C LEU A 118 -2.29 6.51 2.63
N ASP A 119 -2.89 5.71 3.50
CA ASP A 119 -4.04 4.85 3.16
C ASP A 119 -5.23 5.70 2.69
N ARG A 120 -5.48 6.84 3.34
CA ARG A 120 -6.55 7.77 2.96
C ARG A 120 -6.29 8.43 1.61
N GLU A 121 -5.09 8.98 1.39
CA GLU A 121 -4.77 9.64 0.13
C GLU A 121 -4.79 8.66 -1.05
N LEU A 122 -4.31 7.43 -0.83
CA LEU A 122 -4.41 6.34 -1.80
C LEU A 122 -5.87 6.03 -2.12
N HIS A 123 -6.72 5.81 -1.11
CA HIS A 123 -8.14 5.53 -1.30
C HIS A 123 -8.85 6.64 -2.09
N LEU A 124 -8.61 7.91 -1.75
CA LEU A 124 -9.21 9.03 -2.48
C LEU A 124 -8.69 9.13 -3.92
N ALA A 125 -7.43 8.78 -4.18
CA ALA A 125 -6.90 8.70 -5.53
C ALA A 125 -7.59 7.59 -6.34
N GLU A 126 -7.77 6.40 -5.76
CA GLU A 126 -8.49 5.27 -6.37
C GLU A 126 -9.95 5.64 -6.69
N GLU A 127 -10.66 6.26 -5.74
CA GLU A 127 -12.04 6.73 -5.95
C GLU A 127 -12.11 7.80 -7.04
N PHE A 128 -11.17 8.74 -7.03
CA PHE A 128 -11.12 9.80 -8.04
C PHE A 128 -10.95 9.23 -9.43
N PHE A 129 -9.96 8.35 -9.64
CA PHE A 129 -9.71 7.77 -10.96
C PHE A 129 -10.84 6.82 -11.40
N THR A 130 -11.48 6.13 -10.45
CA THR A 130 -12.66 5.30 -10.76
C THR A 130 -13.83 6.13 -11.26
N ASN A 131 -13.95 7.38 -10.81
CA ASN A 131 -15.03 8.30 -11.15
C ASN A 131 -14.60 9.44 -12.10
N ASP A 132 -13.38 9.38 -12.68
CA ASP A 132 -12.82 10.48 -13.47
C ASP A 132 -13.48 10.56 -14.86
N ASP A 133 -14.47 11.44 -14.97
CA ASP A 133 -15.19 11.76 -16.20
C ASP A 133 -14.37 12.62 -17.18
N LYS A 134 -13.14 13.03 -16.82
CA LYS A 134 -12.33 13.99 -17.59
C LYS A 134 -11.19 13.36 -18.38
N TYR A 135 -11.13 12.04 -18.49
CA TYR A 135 -10.10 11.35 -19.28
C TYR A 135 -10.03 11.89 -20.72
N ASP A 136 -11.18 12.17 -21.34
CA ASP A 136 -11.29 12.68 -22.72
C ASP A 136 -10.76 14.12 -22.90
N LEU A 137 -10.77 14.96 -21.85
CA LEU A 137 -10.34 16.36 -21.92
C LEU A 137 -8.82 16.53 -22.08
N TYR A 138 -8.06 15.47 -21.87
CA TYR A 138 -6.60 15.51 -21.86
C TYR A 138 -5.97 14.53 -22.87
N SER A 139 -6.74 14.07 -23.85
CA SER A 139 -6.31 13.14 -24.91
C SER A 139 -5.10 13.63 -25.73
N GLU A 140 -4.80 14.92 -25.69
CA GLU A 140 -3.69 15.56 -26.41
C GLU A 140 -2.37 15.61 -25.59
N LEU A 141 -2.40 15.33 -24.29
CA LEU A 141 -1.19 15.23 -23.48
C LEU A 141 -0.54 13.87 -23.66
N ASP A 142 0.80 13.84 -23.73
CA ASP A 142 1.50 12.57 -23.61
C ASP A 142 1.23 11.95 -22.22
N TYR A 143 1.30 10.62 -22.14
CA TYR A 143 0.93 9.86 -20.94
C TYR A 143 1.62 10.40 -19.68
N ARG A 144 2.90 10.76 -19.79
CA ARG A 144 3.72 11.24 -18.68
C ARG A 144 3.29 12.63 -18.22
N GLY A 145 2.99 13.53 -19.15
CA GLY A 145 2.47 14.87 -18.86
C GLY A 145 1.07 14.82 -18.22
N TYR A 146 0.19 13.96 -18.73
CA TYR A 146 -1.12 13.71 -18.12
C TYR A 146 -0.98 13.27 -16.66
N THR A 147 -0.15 12.26 -16.41
CA THR A 147 0.09 11.72 -15.06
C THR A 147 0.58 12.79 -14.09
N GLN A 148 1.61 13.56 -14.47
CA GLN A 148 2.16 14.60 -13.60
C GLN A 148 1.15 15.70 -13.28
N VAL A 149 0.35 16.13 -14.28
CA VAL A 149 -0.65 17.17 -14.07
C VAL A 149 -1.78 16.67 -13.17
N ARG A 150 -2.28 15.45 -13.36
CA ARG A 150 -3.39 14.90 -12.57
C ARG A 150 -2.98 14.57 -11.15
N LEU A 151 -1.83 13.94 -10.95
CA LEU A 151 -1.30 13.65 -9.61
C LEU A 151 -1.07 14.94 -8.80
N ARG A 152 -0.54 15.97 -9.47
CA ARG A 152 -0.37 17.28 -8.85
C ARG A 152 -1.70 17.95 -8.51
N GLN A 153 -2.68 17.91 -9.41
CA GLN A 153 -4.02 18.43 -9.14
C GLN A 153 -4.70 17.71 -7.97
N LEU A 154 -4.56 16.38 -7.91
CA LEU A 154 -5.12 15.56 -6.84
C LEU A 154 -4.48 15.92 -5.49
N PHE A 155 -3.15 15.98 -5.46
CA PHE A 155 -2.36 16.38 -4.29
C PHE A 155 -2.67 17.81 -3.84
N ASP A 156 -2.67 18.78 -4.76
CA ASP A 156 -2.95 20.19 -4.46
C ASP A 156 -4.38 20.35 -3.95
N ARG A 157 -5.35 19.63 -4.54
CA ARG A 157 -6.74 19.66 -4.12
C ARG A 157 -6.91 19.09 -2.72
N PHE A 158 -6.32 17.93 -2.41
CA PHE A 158 -6.41 17.36 -1.07
C PHE A 158 -5.79 18.29 -0.02
N ARG A 159 -4.63 18.88 -0.31
CA ARG A 159 -4.00 19.87 0.57
C ARG A 159 -4.86 21.13 0.79
N ASN A 160 -5.54 21.61 -0.25
CA ASN A 160 -6.33 22.84 -0.21
C ASN A 160 -7.75 22.65 0.36
N ASP A 161 -8.37 21.49 0.13
CA ASP A 161 -9.74 21.19 0.57
C ASP A 161 -9.76 20.79 2.06
N TYR A 162 -8.67 20.20 2.58
CA TYR A 162 -8.58 19.73 3.96
C TYR A 162 -7.40 20.28 4.79
N PRO A 163 -7.08 21.59 4.76
CA PRO A 163 -5.89 22.14 5.42
C PRO A 163 -5.90 21.95 6.94
N LYS A 164 -7.07 22.06 7.58
CA LYS A 164 -7.23 21.85 9.03
C LYS A 164 -7.05 20.40 9.46
N PHE A 165 -7.29 19.45 8.55
CA PHE A 165 -7.15 18.02 8.83
C PHE A 165 -5.68 17.64 8.88
N TYR A 166 -4.86 18.01 7.90
CA TYR A 166 -3.42 17.67 7.96
C TYR A 166 -2.68 18.46 9.05
N GLN A 167 -3.12 19.69 9.34
CA GLN A 167 -2.54 20.52 10.40
C GLN A 167 -2.64 19.89 11.80
N CYS A 168 -3.65 19.05 12.09
CA CYS A 168 -3.75 18.43 13.42
C CYS A 168 -2.80 17.24 13.62
N TYR A 169 -2.21 16.71 12.54
CA TYR A 169 -1.24 15.62 12.57
C TYR A 169 0.21 16.10 12.50
N GLU A 170 0.44 17.36 12.08
CA GLU A 170 1.78 17.95 12.12
C GLU A 170 2.27 18.04 13.57
N LEU A 171 3.44 17.45 13.86
CA LEU A 171 4.10 17.68 15.13
C LEU A 171 4.48 19.16 15.21
N ASP A 172 3.76 19.84 16.10
CA ASP A 172 3.75 21.29 16.27
C ASP A 172 5.17 21.86 16.35
N HIS A 173 5.68 22.38 15.22
CA HIS A 173 6.97 23.08 15.19
C HIS A 173 6.97 24.32 16.10
N ASN A 174 5.79 24.82 16.49
CA ASN A 174 5.66 25.99 17.35
C ASN A 174 5.83 25.67 18.84
N TYR A 175 5.55 24.44 19.29
CA TYR A 175 5.74 24.09 20.71
C TYR A 175 7.22 24.01 21.10
N GLN A 176 8.10 23.55 20.20
CA GLN A 176 9.54 23.51 20.45
C GLN A 176 10.18 24.90 20.37
N LYS A 177 9.75 25.76 19.44
CA LYS A 177 10.31 27.12 19.29
C LYS A 177 9.95 28.02 20.48
N ASN A 178 8.72 27.91 20.97
CA ASN A 178 8.26 28.66 22.14
C ASN A 178 8.90 28.16 23.44
N ASN A 179 9.12 26.85 23.59
CA ASN A 179 9.88 26.32 24.72
C ASN A 179 11.37 26.70 24.65
N HIS A 180 12.00 26.68 23.48
CA HIS A 180 13.41 27.11 23.36
C HIS A 180 13.58 28.61 23.66
N LEU A 181 12.67 29.47 23.20
CA LEU A 181 12.68 30.90 23.51
C LEU A 181 12.39 31.16 24.99
N ALA A 182 11.45 30.44 25.60
CA ALA A 182 11.16 30.54 27.03
C ALA A 182 12.34 30.06 27.90
N ILE A 183 13.00 28.97 27.53
CA ILE A 183 14.20 28.45 28.20
C ILE A 183 15.39 29.41 28.03
N LEU A 184 15.57 30.01 26.85
CA LEU A 184 16.62 31.00 26.61
C LEU A 184 16.37 32.32 27.37
N GLN A 185 15.11 32.74 27.52
CA GLN A 185 14.73 33.89 28.35
C GLN A 185 14.89 33.61 29.85
N GLN A 186 14.54 32.43 30.33
CA GLN A 186 14.76 32.04 31.74
C GLN A 186 16.26 31.96 32.07
N ASN A 187 17.07 31.42 31.17
CA ASN A 187 18.52 31.32 31.36
C ASN A 187 19.24 32.68 31.26
N SER A 188 18.74 33.62 30.46
CA SER A 188 19.30 34.98 30.40
C SER A 188 18.99 35.79 31.65
N VAL A 189 17.78 35.67 32.20
CA VAL A 189 17.37 36.32 33.46
C VAL A 189 18.14 35.73 34.66
N ALA A 190 18.32 34.41 34.72
CA ALA A 190 19.12 33.75 35.75
C ALA A 190 20.60 34.18 35.71
N ASN A 191 21.19 34.31 34.52
CA ASN A 191 22.57 34.80 34.36
C ASN A 191 22.73 36.28 34.74
N LEU A 192 21.74 37.13 34.46
CA LEU A 192 21.74 38.54 34.89
C LEU A 192 21.61 38.66 36.42
N ALA A 193 20.73 37.89 37.05
CA ALA A 193 20.55 37.87 38.50
C ALA A 193 21.80 37.37 39.25
N THR A 194 22.58 36.49 38.62
CA THR A 194 23.84 35.95 39.20
C THR A 194 25.00 36.96 39.07
N LYS A 195 25.02 37.76 38.00
CA LYS A 195 26.02 38.84 37.80
C LYS A 195 25.79 40.09 38.65
N LEU A 196 24.58 40.32 39.16
CA LEU A 196 24.24 41.49 40.01
C LEU A 196 24.38 41.23 41.52
N LYS A 197 24.84 40.04 41.93
CA LYS A 197 25.08 39.66 43.33
C LYS A 197 26.54 39.76 43.80
N TRP A 198 27.39 40.47 43.06
CA TRP A 198 28.77 40.76 43.45
C TRP A 198 29.06 42.25 43.27
#